data_AF-F7IA37-F1
#
_entry.id   AF-F7IA37-F1
#
_cell.length_a   1.000
_cell.length_b   1.000
_cell.length_c   1.000
_cell.angle_alpha   90.00
_cell.angle_beta   90.00
_cell.angle_gamma   90.00
#
_symmetry.space_group_name_H-M   'P 1'
#
loop_
_entity.id
_entity.type
_entity.pdbx_description
1 polymer ?
#
loop_
_entity_poly.entity_id
_entity_poly.type
_entity_poly.pdbx_seq_one_letter_code
_entity_poly.pdbx_strand_id
1 'polypeptide(L)'
;MRVAGAAKLVVAVAVFLLTFYVISQVFEIKMDASLGNLFARSALDTAARSTKPPRYKCGISKACPEKHFAFKMASGAANVVGPKICLEDNVCSVTTCASWSPNGTAERTFSSCLMSGVKNNVGRGINVALANGKTGEVLDTKYFDMWGGDVAPFIEFLKAIQDGTIVLMGTYDDGATKLNDEARRLIAELGSTSITNLGFRDNWVFCGGKGIKTKSPFEQHIKNNKDTNKYEGWPEVVEMEGCIPQKQD
;
A
#
# COMPACT_ATOMS: atom_id res chain seq x y z
N MET A 1 40.02 -83.30 3.81
CA MET A 1 38.74 -82.56 3.66
C MET A 1 38.89 -81.10 4.17
N ARG A 2 39.56 -80.21 3.43
CA ARG A 2 39.63 -78.75 3.77
C ARG A 2 39.59 -77.83 2.54
N VAL A 3 39.91 -78.35 1.34
CA VAL A 3 39.95 -77.57 0.09
C VAL A 3 38.54 -77.25 -0.46
N ALA A 4 37.57 -78.14 -0.25
CA ALA A 4 36.19 -77.93 -0.71
C ALA A 4 35.45 -76.80 0.03
N GLY A 5 35.83 -76.49 1.27
CA GLY A 5 35.26 -75.38 2.04
C GLY A 5 35.78 -74.02 1.57
N ALA A 6 37.09 -73.93 1.29
CA ALA A 6 37.73 -72.71 0.80
C ALA A 6 37.19 -72.31 -0.58
N ALA A 7 36.98 -73.27 -1.49
CA ALA A 7 36.41 -73.00 -2.81
C ALA A 7 34.98 -72.42 -2.72
N LYS A 8 34.14 -72.96 -1.83
CA LYS A 8 32.77 -72.44 -1.62
C LYS A 8 32.77 -71.03 -1.01
N LEU A 9 33.72 -70.73 -0.13
CA LEU A 9 33.86 -69.39 0.45
C LEU A 9 34.27 -68.35 -0.60
N VAL A 10 35.22 -68.69 -1.48
CA VAL A 10 35.65 -67.80 -2.57
C VAL A 10 34.51 -67.51 -3.54
N VAL A 11 33.73 -68.53 -3.91
CA VAL A 11 32.55 -68.35 -4.78
C VAL A 11 31.50 -67.47 -4.08
N ALA A 12 31.24 -67.68 -2.79
CA ALA A 12 30.27 -66.87 -2.05
C ALA A 12 30.68 -65.38 -1.97
N VAL A 13 31.98 -65.10 -1.75
CA VAL A 13 32.51 -63.73 -1.72
C VAL A 13 32.43 -63.08 -3.10
N ALA A 14 32.76 -63.81 -4.17
CA ALA A 14 32.68 -63.28 -5.53
C ALA A 14 31.23 -62.93 -5.92
N VAL A 15 30.27 -63.77 -5.55
CA VAL A 15 28.84 -63.50 -5.77
C VAL A 15 28.38 -62.27 -4.99
N PHE A 16 28.81 -62.12 -3.73
CA PHE A 16 28.46 -60.95 -2.91
C PHE A 16 29.03 -59.64 -3.46
N LEU A 17 30.26 -59.65 -3.98
CA LEU A 17 30.85 -58.46 -4.61
C LEU A 17 30.14 -58.11 -5.93
N LEU A 18 29.75 -59.11 -6.73
CA LEU A 18 28.97 -58.90 -7.95
C LEU A 18 27.58 -58.32 -7.65
N THR A 19 26.88 -58.84 -6.63
CA THR A 19 25.57 -58.30 -6.26
C THR A 19 25.67 -56.88 -5.72
N PHE A 20 26.69 -56.58 -4.90
CA PHE A 20 26.93 -55.23 -4.40
C PHE A 20 27.25 -54.24 -5.53
N TYR A 21 28.05 -54.65 -6.52
CA TYR A 21 28.35 -53.83 -7.69
C TYR A 21 27.10 -53.53 -8.52
N VAL A 22 26.26 -54.54 -8.79
CA VAL A 22 25.01 -54.35 -9.53
C VAL A 22 24.04 -53.44 -8.77
N ILE A 23 23.93 -53.59 -7.45
CA ILE A 23 23.08 -52.72 -6.62
C ILE A 23 23.58 -51.28 -6.67
N SER A 24 24.90 -51.07 -6.62
CA SER A 24 25.51 -49.73 -6.71
C SER A 24 25.21 -49.07 -8.06
N GLN A 25 25.34 -49.81 -9.16
CA GLN A 25 24.99 -49.33 -10.51
C GLN A 25 23.50 -48.97 -10.64
N VAL A 26 22.61 -49.79 -10.07
CA VAL A 26 21.17 -49.53 -10.07
C VAL A 26 20.81 -48.31 -9.21
N PHE A 27 21.51 -48.09 -8.09
CA PHE A 27 21.28 -46.94 -7.24
C PHE A 27 21.68 -45.62 -7.91
N GLU A 28 22.80 -45.57 -8.64
CA GLU A 28 23.17 -44.40 -9.42
C GLU A 28 22.15 -44.08 -10.54
N ILE A 29 21.70 -45.09 -11.30
CA ILE A 29 20.69 -44.90 -12.36
C ILE A 29 19.35 -44.40 -11.80
N LYS A 30 18.94 -44.90 -10.62
CA LYS A 30 17.68 -44.50 -9.98
C LYS A 30 17.76 -43.09 -9.38
N MET A 31 18.95 -42.66 -8.96
CA MET A 31 19.20 -41.30 -8.49
C MET A 31 19.11 -40.28 -9.64
N ASP A 32 19.71 -40.54 -10.80
CA ASP A 32 19.61 -39.65 -11.98
C ASP A 32 18.16 -39.53 -12.49
N ALA A 33 17.42 -40.63 -12.55
CA ALA A 33 16.02 -40.62 -12.97
C ALA A 33 15.09 -39.88 -11.99
N SER A 34 15.35 -40.00 -10.69
CA SER A 34 14.58 -39.29 -9.64
C SER A 34 14.92 -37.80 -9.60
N LEU A 35 16.20 -37.44 -9.81
CA LEU A 35 16.65 -36.05 -9.90
C LEU A 35 16.09 -35.37 -11.16
N GLY A 36 16.10 -36.06 -12.30
CA GLY A 36 15.52 -35.57 -13.55
C GLY A 36 14.02 -35.28 -13.45
N ASN A 37 13.24 -36.14 -12.79
CA ASN A 37 11.81 -35.91 -12.53
C ASN A 37 11.53 -34.79 -11.51
N LEU A 38 12.48 -34.48 -10.62
CA LEU A 38 12.42 -33.33 -9.72
C LEU A 38 12.74 -32.02 -10.46
N PHE A 39 13.74 -32.01 -11.34
CA PHE A 39 14.09 -30.82 -12.14
C PHE A 39 13.08 -30.51 -13.26
N ALA A 40 12.43 -31.52 -13.84
CA ALA A 40 11.37 -31.32 -14.82
C ALA A 40 10.13 -30.61 -14.23
N ARG A 41 9.86 -30.79 -12.93
CA ARG A 41 8.80 -30.05 -12.21
C ARG A 41 9.18 -28.58 -11.98
N SER A 42 10.45 -28.29 -11.73
CA SER A 42 10.93 -26.91 -11.56
C SER A 42 10.96 -26.12 -12.87
N ALA A 43 11.16 -26.78 -14.02
CA ALA A 43 11.21 -26.11 -15.32
C ALA A 43 9.81 -25.73 -15.87
N LEU A 44 8.75 -26.44 -15.46
CA LEU A 44 7.38 -26.20 -15.94
C LEU A 44 6.65 -25.09 -15.17
N ASP A 45 7.22 -24.56 -14.08
CA ASP A 45 6.70 -23.38 -13.37
C ASP A 45 7.13 -22.05 -14.01
N THR A 46 7.96 -22.06 -15.07
CA THR A 46 8.31 -20.83 -15.82
C THR A 46 7.19 -20.37 -16.77
N ALA A 47 6.09 -21.12 -16.86
CA ALA A 47 4.85 -20.71 -17.54
C ALA A 47 3.69 -20.50 -16.55
N ALA A 48 3.96 -20.34 -15.25
CA ALA A 48 2.97 -19.90 -14.28
C ALA A 48 2.59 -18.45 -14.57
N ARG A 49 1.47 -18.27 -15.27
CA ARG A 49 0.67 -17.04 -15.27
C ARG A 49 0.57 -16.57 -13.81
N SER A 50 1.18 -15.43 -13.48
CA SER A 50 1.20 -14.84 -12.14
C SER A 50 -0.13 -15.05 -11.43
N THR A 51 -0.14 -15.86 -10.37
CA THR A 51 -1.31 -16.07 -9.49
C THR A 51 -1.54 -14.90 -8.54
N LYS A 52 -0.62 -13.91 -8.51
CA LYS A 52 -0.86 -12.63 -7.84
C LYS A 52 -1.86 -11.83 -8.70
N PRO A 53 -2.99 -11.36 -8.14
CA PRO A 53 -3.89 -10.47 -8.86
C PRO A 53 -3.11 -9.26 -9.39
N PRO A 54 -3.40 -8.77 -10.61
CA PRO A 54 -2.71 -7.62 -11.17
C PRO A 54 -2.83 -6.45 -10.20
N ARG A 55 -1.67 -5.94 -9.75
CA ARG A 55 -1.61 -4.84 -8.79
C ARG A 55 -1.74 -3.53 -9.57
N TYR A 56 -2.85 -2.83 -9.35
CA TYR A 56 -3.09 -1.52 -9.95
C TYR A 56 -2.45 -0.40 -9.14
N LYS A 57 -2.39 0.80 -9.73
CA LYS A 57 -1.83 2.00 -9.10
C LYS A 57 -2.44 2.25 -7.73
N CYS A 58 -1.65 2.62 -6.73
CA CYS A 58 -2.03 2.78 -5.34
C CYS A 58 -2.58 1.53 -4.64
N GLY A 59 -2.52 0.35 -5.29
CA GLY A 59 -3.13 -0.88 -4.77
C GLY A 59 -4.65 -0.82 -4.74
N ILE A 60 -5.26 -0.10 -5.70
CA ILE A 60 -6.72 -0.10 -5.88
C ILE A 60 -7.20 -1.43 -6.45
N SER A 61 -8.47 -1.74 -6.26
CA SER A 61 -9.08 -3.02 -6.65
C SER A 61 -9.25 -3.22 -8.16
N LYS A 62 -9.37 -2.14 -8.94
CA LYS A 62 -9.61 -2.16 -10.39
C LYS A 62 -8.83 -1.06 -11.10
N ALA A 63 -8.38 -1.28 -12.34
CA ALA A 63 -7.73 -0.24 -13.12
C ALA A 63 -8.65 0.97 -13.34
N CYS A 64 -8.07 2.17 -13.31
CA CYS A 64 -8.79 3.38 -13.69
C CYS A 64 -8.98 3.48 -15.22
N PRO A 65 -10.09 4.10 -15.68
CA PRO A 65 -10.27 4.42 -17.09
C PRO A 65 -9.18 5.37 -17.60
N GLU A 66 -9.08 5.51 -18.93
CA GLU A 66 -8.21 6.52 -19.53
C GLU A 66 -8.55 7.93 -19.02
N LYS A 67 -7.54 8.81 -18.96
CA LYS A 67 -7.66 10.20 -18.47
C LYS A 67 -8.23 10.30 -17.04
N HIS A 68 -7.86 9.35 -16.18
CA HIS A 68 -8.16 9.40 -14.75
C HIS A 68 -6.90 9.14 -13.93
N PHE A 69 -6.86 9.74 -12.74
CA PHE A 69 -5.83 9.51 -11.74
C PHE A 69 -6.33 8.54 -10.67
N ALA A 70 -5.63 7.45 -10.45
CA ALA A 70 -5.86 6.52 -9.36
C ALA A 70 -5.46 7.14 -8.03
N PHE A 71 -6.32 7.03 -7.01
CA PHE A 71 -5.98 7.40 -5.65
C PHE A 71 -6.47 6.36 -4.65
N LYS A 72 -5.78 6.31 -3.51
CA LYS A 72 -6.20 5.55 -2.33
C LYS A 72 -5.79 6.30 -1.09
N MET A 73 -6.71 6.44 -0.15
CA MET A 73 -6.46 7.15 1.09
C MET A 73 -7.15 6.49 2.28
N ALA A 74 -6.56 6.70 3.45
CA ALA A 74 -7.04 6.22 4.73
C ALA A 74 -6.81 7.30 5.80
N SER A 75 -7.77 7.47 6.70
CA SER A 75 -7.59 8.28 7.91
C SER A 75 -6.59 7.62 8.87
N GLY A 76 -6.25 8.33 9.96
CA GLY A 76 -5.47 7.75 11.04
C GLY A 76 -6.27 6.74 11.87
N ALA A 77 -5.56 5.82 12.52
CA ALA A 77 -6.09 4.94 13.56
C ALA A 77 -5.76 5.54 14.93
N ALA A 78 -6.79 6.10 15.58
CA ALA A 78 -6.64 6.89 16.79
C ALA A 78 -5.49 7.92 16.65
N ASN A 79 -4.56 7.93 17.60
CA ASN A 79 -3.36 8.76 17.64
C ASN A 79 -2.06 7.94 17.47
N VAL A 80 -2.15 6.70 16.99
CA VAL A 80 -1.01 5.75 16.92
C VAL A 80 -0.54 5.48 15.50
N VAL A 81 -1.46 5.42 14.54
CA VAL A 81 -1.13 5.20 13.12
C VAL A 81 -1.64 6.40 12.33
N GLY A 82 -0.71 7.13 11.72
CA GLY A 82 -1.03 8.27 10.89
C GLY A 82 -1.73 7.89 9.57
N PRO A 83 -2.41 8.85 8.92
CA PRO A 83 -3.14 8.64 7.69
C PRO A 83 -2.19 8.27 6.54
N LYS A 84 -2.78 7.76 5.46
CA LYS A 84 -2.07 7.39 4.25
C LYS A 84 -2.78 8.00 3.05
N ILE A 85 -2.04 8.69 2.17
CA ILE A 85 -2.59 9.28 0.95
C ILE A 85 -1.69 8.89 -0.22
N CYS A 86 -2.28 8.26 -1.25
CA CYS A 86 -1.62 7.85 -2.49
C CYS A 86 -2.35 8.44 -3.70
N LEU A 87 -1.59 8.92 -4.68
CA LEU A 87 -2.07 9.37 -5.98
C LEU A 87 -1.09 8.87 -7.05
N GLU A 88 -1.59 8.21 -8.09
CA GLU A 88 -0.84 7.78 -9.29
C GLU A 88 0.45 6.96 -9.03
N ASP A 89 0.54 6.23 -7.92
CA ASP A 89 1.79 5.56 -7.48
C ASP A 89 2.99 6.53 -7.40
N ASN A 90 2.74 7.83 -7.22
CA ASN A 90 3.75 8.88 -7.29
C ASN A 90 4.97 8.57 -6.41
N VAL A 91 6.11 8.52 -7.08
CA VAL A 91 7.43 8.08 -6.66
C VAL A 91 7.95 8.95 -5.51
N CYS A 92 8.30 8.33 -4.37
CA CYS A 92 9.30 8.91 -3.49
C CYS A 92 10.55 9.19 -4.33
N SER A 93 10.99 10.45 -4.42
CA SER A 93 12.29 10.79 -5.01
C SER A 93 13.33 9.75 -4.56
N VAL A 94 13.98 9.14 -5.55
CA VAL A 94 14.88 7.98 -5.45
C VAL A 94 15.90 8.09 -4.31
N THR A 95 16.22 9.30 -3.86
CA THR A 95 17.14 9.60 -2.75
C THR A 95 16.70 9.06 -1.38
N THR A 96 15.40 8.90 -1.07
CA THR A 96 14.96 8.46 0.28
C THR A 96 14.48 7.01 0.36
N CYS A 97 14.32 6.31 -0.77
CA CYS A 97 14.03 4.87 -0.76
C CYS A 97 15.29 4.01 -0.85
N ALA A 98 16.44 4.60 -1.17
CA ALA A 98 17.71 3.90 -1.41
C ALA A 98 18.62 3.79 -0.17
N SER A 99 18.06 3.69 1.03
CA SER A 99 18.88 3.48 2.23
C SER A 99 18.42 2.30 3.07
N TRP A 100 18.08 1.15 2.45
CA TRP A 100 18.40 -0.16 3.02
C TRP A 100 18.23 -1.32 2.02
N SER A 101 19.35 -1.82 1.47
CA SER A 101 19.71 -3.25 1.43
C SER A 101 20.95 -3.46 0.55
N PRO A 102 22.08 -3.96 1.08
CA PRO A 102 23.27 -4.30 0.27
C PRO A 102 23.12 -5.60 -0.52
N ASN A 103 22.07 -6.40 -0.27
CA ASN A 103 21.86 -7.69 -0.92
C ASN A 103 20.53 -7.67 -1.69
N GLY A 104 20.65 -7.67 -3.01
CA GLY A 104 19.56 -7.58 -3.97
C GLY A 104 18.56 -8.74 -3.87
N THR A 105 17.44 -8.49 -3.18
CA THR A 105 16.16 -9.13 -3.44
C THR A 105 15.10 -8.04 -3.62
N ALA A 106 14.85 -7.69 -4.88
CA ALA A 106 13.84 -6.72 -5.27
C ALA A 106 12.43 -7.32 -5.15
N GLU A 107 11.80 -7.28 -3.97
CA GLU A 107 10.33 -7.36 -3.85
C GLU A 107 9.86 -6.89 -2.46
N ARG A 108 10.01 -5.59 -2.17
CA ARG A 108 9.14 -4.89 -1.21
C ARG A 108 8.64 -3.61 -1.85
N THR A 109 7.81 -3.76 -2.87
CA THR A 109 7.16 -2.65 -3.58
C THR A 109 6.08 -2.07 -2.67
N PHE A 110 6.47 -1.15 -1.80
CA PHE A 110 5.53 -0.26 -1.12
C PHE A 110 4.78 0.51 -2.22
N SER A 111 3.44 0.48 -2.21
CA SER A 111 2.68 1.44 -3.00
C SER A 111 3.12 2.83 -2.53
N SER A 112 3.71 3.62 -3.42
CA SER A 112 4.36 4.87 -3.05
C SER A 112 3.29 5.90 -2.65
N CYS A 113 3.36 6.37 -1.41
CA CYS A 113 2.36 7.29 -0.86
C CYS A 113 2.93 8.71 -0.76
N LEU A 114 2.08 9.69 -1.01
CA LEU A 114 2.39 11.11 -0.83
C LEU A 114 2.58 11.43 0.64
N MET A 115 1.67 10.94 1.47
CA MET A 115 1.68 11.13 2.92
C MET A 115 1.55 9.78 3.61
N SER A 116 2.40 9.50 4.59
CA SER A 116 2.28 8.32 5.45
C SER A 116 3.13 8.46 6.72
N GLY A 117 2.80 7.67 7.75
CA GLY A 117 3.64 7.55 8.95
C GLY A 117 5.08 7.15 8.64
N VAL A 118 5.30 6.25 7.67
CA VAL A 118 6.65 5.80 7.26
C VAL A 118 7.48 6.94 6.64
N LYS A 119 6.83 7.92 5.99
CA LYS A 119 7.48 9.10 5.42
C LYS A 119 7.72 10.21 6.44
N ASN A 120 7.27 10.05 7.68
CA ASN A 120 7.37 11.04 8.75
C ASN A 120 6.84 12.44 8.34
N ASN A 121 5.83 12.49 7.47
CA ASN A 121 5.24 13.73 6.95
C ASN A 121 3.74 13.83 7.25
N VAL A 122 3.27 13.15 8.28
CA VAL A 122 1.88 13.19 8.78
C VAL A 122 1.89 13.60 10.25
N GLY A 123 0.82 14.30 10.67
CA GLY A 123 0.67 14.80 12.03
C GLY A 123 -0.80 14.88 12.44
N ARG A 124 -1.04 15.07 13.75
CA ARG A 124 -2.40 15.27 14.28
C ARG A 124 -3.11 16.40 13.53
N GLY A 125 -4.42 16.26 13.34
CA GLY A 125 -5.24 17.24 12.64
C GLY A 125 -5.64 16.82 11.24
N ILE A 126 -5.73 17.78 10.33
CA ILE A 126 -6.05 17.54 8.92
C ILE A 126 -4.75 17.50 8.12
N ASN A 127 -4.53 16.38 7.44
CA ASN A 127 -3.39 16.14 6.56
C ASN A 127 -3.84 16.37 5.12
N VAL A 128 -3.15 17.24 4.39
CA VAL A 128 -3.53 17.71 3.05
C VAL A 128 -2.43 17.46 2.04
N ALA A 129 -2.78 16.85 0.92
CA ALA A 129 -1.94 16.74 -0.27
C ALA A 129 -2.60 17.49 -1.44
N LEU A 130 -1.82 18.34 -2.10
CA LEU A 130 -2.21 19.09 -3.29
C LEU A 130 -1.53 18.47 -4.52
N ALA A 131 -2.27 18.31 -5.61
CA ALA A 131 -1.73 17.87 -6.88
C ALA A 131 -2.30 18.67 -8.06
N ASN A 132 -1.55 18.79 -9.13
CA ASN A 132 -2.00 19.44 -10.35
C ASN A 132 -3.08 18.59 -11.03
N GLY A 133 -4.28 19.13 -11.26
CA GLY A 133 -5.39 18.39 -11.86
C GLY A 133 -5.25 18.04 -13.33
N LYS A 134 -4.22 18.56 -14.02
CA LYS A 134 -3.88 18.18 -15.40
C LYS A 134 -2.80 17.11 -15.46
N THR A 135 -1.77 17.19 -14.63
CA THR A 135 -0.61 16.28 -14.72
C THR A 135 -0.58 15.19 -13.64
N GLY A 136 -1.29 15.38 -12.53
CA GLY A 136 -1.20 14.50 -11.36
C GLY A 136 0.07 14.71 -10.52
N GLU A 137 0.89 15.70 -10.86
CA GLU A 137 2.11 16.04 -10.12
C GLU A 137 1.80 16.67 -8.77
N VAL A 138 2.53 16.28 -7.74
CA VAL A 138 2.37 16.77 -6.36
C VAL A 138 2.85 18.21 -6.28
N LEU A 139 2.01 19.09 -5.77
CA LEU A 139 2.32 20.51 -5.57
C LEU A 139 2.82 20.77 -4.15
N ASP A 140 2.10 20.27 -3.14
CA ASP A 140 2.50 20.42 -1.74
C ASP A 140 1.88 19.33 -0.86
N THR A 141 2.52 19.06 0.29
CA THR A 141 1.96 18.24 1.37
C THR A 141 2.18 18.94 2.71
N LYS A 142 1.12 19.08 3.49
CA LYS A 142 1.11 19.74 4.80
C LYS A 142 0.12 19.08 5.74
N TYR A 143 0.28 19.29 7.04
CA TYR A 143 -0.73 18.95 8.04
C TYR A 143 -0.94 20.12 8.99
N PHE A 144 -2.15 20.25 9.52
CA PHE A 144 -2.54 21.34 10.41
C PHE A 144 -3.20 20.78 11.66
N ASP A 145 -2.63 21.05 12.83
CA ASP A 145 -3.12 20.54 14.12
C ASP A 145 -4.43 21.22 14.52
N MET A 146 -5.54 20.51 14.33
CA MET A 146 -6.90 21.00 14.64
C MET A 146 -7.32 20.73 16.09
N TRP A 147 -6.40 20.31 16.97
CA TRP A 147 -6.62 20.17 18.40
C TRP A 147 -5.87 21.23 19.21
N GLY A 148 -4.54 21.27 19.05
CA GLY A 148 -3.65 22.16 19.81
C GLY A 148 -3.14 23.37 19.03
N GLY A 149 -3.35 23.41 17.72
CA GLY A 149 -2.82 24.46 16.84
C GLY A 149 -3.76 25.64 16.61
N ASP A 150 -3.24 26.66 15.93
CA ASP A 150 -4.03 27.78 15.39
C ASP A 150 -4.59 27.40 14.00
N VAL A 151 -5.82 27.83 13.72
CA VAL A 151 -6.51 27.61 12.45
C VAL A 151 -6.08 28.62 11.37
N ALA A 152 -5.52 29.78 11.74
CA ALA A 152 -5.16 30.84 10.79
C ALA A 152 -4.19 30.36 9.68
N PRO A 153 -3.08 29.63 9.97
CA PRO A 153 -2.18 29.12 8.93
C PRO A 153 -2.88 28.14 7.97
N PHE A 154 -3.88 27.39 8.47
CA PHE A 154 -4.65 26.49 7.62
C PHE A 154 -5.57 27.25 6.66
N ILE A 155 -6.21 28.32 7.14
CA ILE A 155 -7.04 29.20 6.32
C ILE A 155 -6.21 29.88 5.22
N GLU A 156 -5.03 30.39 5.56
CA GLU A 156 -4.11 30.99 4.59
C GLU A 156 -3.69 29.98 3.52
N PHE A 157 -3.36 28.76 3.92
CA PHE A 157 -3.06 27.66 3.01
C PHE A 157 -4.23 27.35 2.08
N LEU A 158 -5.46 27.24 2.60
CA LEU A 158 -6.66 26.96 1.80
C LEU A 158 -6.96 28.07 0.78
N LYS A 159 -6.73 29.33 1.14
CA LYS A 159 -6.91 30.49 0.25
C LYS A 159 -5.88 30.53 -0.88
N ALA A 160 -4.68 30.02 -0.64
CA ALA A 160 -3.60 29.99 -1.63
C ALA A 160 -3.74 28.87 -2.69
N ILE A 161 -4.69 27.94 -2.52
CA ILE A 161 -4.93 26.86 -3.47
C ILE A 161 -5.45 27.43 -4.80
N GLN A 162 -4.74 27.10 -5.89
CA GLN A 162 -5.06 27.56 -7.24
C GLN A 162 -6.17 26.72 -7.89
N ASP A 163 -6.91 27.33 -8.82
CA ASP A 163 -7.96 26.65 -9.57
C ASP A 163 -7.43 25.48 -10.41
N GLY A 164 -8.14 24.34 -10.35
CA GLY A 164 -7.71 23.11 -11.01
C GLY A 164 -6.73 22.25 -10.20
N THR A 165 -6.41 22.62 -8.96
CA THR A 165 -5.70 21.75 -8.02
C THR A 165 -6.61 20.67 -7.44
N ILE A 166 -6.16 19.42 -7.47
CA ILE A 166 -6.74 18.29 -6.73
C ILE A 166 -6.34 18.44 -5.26
N VAL A 167 -7.30 18.28 -4.35
CA VAL A 167 -7.09 18.44 -2.91
C VAL A 167 -7.50 17.15 -2.19
N LEU A 168 -6.55 16.43 -1.63
CA LEU A 168 -6.80 15.23 -0.82
C LEU A 168 -6.61 15.57 0.65
N MET A 169 -7.59 15.27 1.50
CA MET A 169 -7.57 15.54 2.94
C MET A 169 -7.90 14.29 3.75
N GLY A 170 -7.14 14.02 4.81
CA GLY A 170 -7.40 12.92 5.74
C GLY A 170 -7.14 13.34 7.20
N THR A 171 -8.00 12.90 8.11
CA THR A 171 -7.85 13.20 9.54
C THR A 171 -6.85 12.28 10.24
N TYR A 172 -6.19 12.80 11.27
CA TYR A 172 -5.43 12.02 12.24
C TYR A 172 -5.72 12.50 13.67
N ASP A 173 -6.10 11.60 14.56
CA ASP A 173 -6.51 11.86 15.94
C ASP A 173 -7.75 12.78 16.06
N ASP A 174 -7.60 14.10 15.91
CA ASP A 174 -8.72 15.03 15.89
C ASP A 174 -8.55 16.11 14.81
N GLY A 175 -9.51 16.17 13.89
CA GLY A 175 -9.54 17.12 12.77
C GLY A 175 -10.49 18.31 12.95
N ALA A 176 -11.18 18.45 14.09
CA ALA A 176 -12.36 19.31 14.16
C ALA A 176 -12.34 20.40 15.23
N THR A 177 -11.65 20.22 16.36
CA THR A 177 -11.85 21.07 17.55
C THR A 177 -11.55 22.55 17.30
N LYS A 178 -10.55 22.87 16.48
CA LYS A 178 -10.14 24.24 16.15
C LYS A 178 -10.72 24.76 14.83
N LEU A 179 -11.52 23.96 14.11
CA LEU A 179 -12.15 24.40 12.87
C LEU A 179 -13.20 25.49 13.17
N ASN A 180 -13.08 26.62 12.48
CA ASN A 180 -14.08 27.69 12.48
C ASN A 180 -14.94 27.68 11.20
N ASP A 181 -15.96 28.53 11.17
CA ASP A 181 -16.89 28.62 10.04
C ASP A 181 -16.20 28.99 8.72
N GLU A 182 -15.13 29.80 8.78
CA GLU A 182 -14.37 30.18 7.58
C GLU A 182 -13.63 28.98 6.98
N ALA A 183 -12.89 28.22 7.79
CA ALA A 183 -12.18 27.02 7.34
C ALA A 183 -13.18 25.97 6.78
N ARG A 184 -14.31 25.76 7.49
CA ARG A 184 -15.36 24.84 7.04
C ARG A 184 -15.95 25.28 5.69
N ARG A 185 -16.23 26.58 5.52
CA ARG A 185 -16.73 27.13 4.25
C ARG A 185 -15.72 26.95 3.11
N LEU A 186 -14.44 27.26 3.34
CA LEU A 186 -13.39 27.11 2.33
C LEU A 186 -13.24 25.65 1.87
N ILE A 187 -13.36 24.68 2.77
CA ILE A 187 -13.31 23.25 2.43
C ILE A 187 -14.62 22.81 1.73
N ALA A 188 -15.77 23.35 2.14
CA ALA A 188 -17.03 23.10 1.47
C ALA A 188 -17.02 23.59 0.00
N GLU A 189 -16.37 24.73 -0.28
CA GLU A 189 -16.13 25.24 -1.63
C GLU A 189 -15.25 24.31 -2.50
N LEU A 190 -14.45 23.44 -1.88
CA LEU A 190 -13.70 22.39 -2.58
C LEU A 190 -14.55 21.16 -2.92
N GLY A 191 -15.83 21.15 -2.50
CA GLY A 191 -16.81 20.10 -2.79
C GLY A 191 -17.16 19.21 -1.59
N SER A 192 -16.68 19.51 -0.38
CA SER A 192 -16.99 18.72 0.82
C SER A 192 -18.39 19.04 1.35
N THR A 193 -19.07 17.99 1.82
CA THR A 193 -20.35 18.08 2.53
C THR A 193 -20.22 17.71 4.00
N SER A 194 -19.31 16.79 4.35
CA SER A 194 -19.13 16.34 5.73
C SER A 194 -18.42 17.37 6.60
N ILE A 195 -17.58 18.24 6.01
CA ILE A 195 -16.78 19.21 6.77
C ILE A 195 -17.64 20.21 7.57
N THR A 196 -18.87 20.48 7.16
CA THR A 196 -19.76 21.40 7.89
C THR A 196 -20.14 20.85 9.27
N ASN A 197 -20.22 19.52 9.38
CA ASN A 197 -20.68 18.81 10.59
C ASN A 197 -19.57 17.98 11.27
N LEU A 198 -18.34 18.03 10.74
CA LEU A 198 -17.22 17.25 11.27
C LEU A 198 -16.94 17.62 12.73
N GLY A 199 -17.02 16.62 13.61
CA GLY A 199 -16.91 16.76 15.07
C GLY A 199 -15.63 16.15 15.66
N PHE A 200 -15.51 16.26 16.98
CA PHE A 200 -14.35 15.80 17.74
C PHE A 200 -14.03 14.32 17.51
N ARG A 201 -12.81 14.05 16.99
CA ARG A 201 -12.28 12.71 16.62
C ARG A 201 -13.07 11.95 15.57
N ASP A 202 -13.93 12.63 14.84
CA ASP A 202 -14.52 12.03 13.65
C ASP A 202 -13.40 11.68 12.65
N ASN A 203 -13.49 10.48 12.06
CA ASN A 203 -12.59 10.10 10.99
C ASN A 203 -13.18 10.52 9.65
N TRP A 204 -12.39 11.19 8.82
CA TRP A 204 -12.83 11.73 7.54
C TRP A 204 -11.72 11.66 6.51
N VAL A 205 -12.10 11.27 5.30
CA VAL A 205 -11.27 11.30 4.10
C VAL A 205 -12.04 11.96 2.97
N PHE A 206 -11.35 12.80 2.22
CA PHE A 206 -11.96 13.62 1.19
C PHE A 206 -11.00 13.85 0.03
N CYS A 207 -11.52 13.75 -1.18
CA CYS A 207 -10.83 14.18 -2.39
C CYS A 207 -11.72 15.17 -3.12
N GLY A 208 -11.31 16.43 -3.17
CA GLY A 208 -12.02 17.51 -3.86
C GLY A 208 -11.13 18.21 -4.87
N GLY A 209 -11.58 19.38 -5.31
CA GLY A 209 -10.82 20.20 -6.24
C GLY A 209 -11.20 21.66 -6.18
N LYS A 210 -10.22 22.53 -6.36
CA LYS A 210 -10.47 23.97 -6.44
C LYS A 210 -11.14 24.31 -7.77
N GLY A 211 -12.29 24.99 -7.69
CA GLY A 211 -13.13 25.32 -8.84
C GLY A 211 -14.15 24.24 -9.21
N ILE A 212 -14.38 23.24 -8.34
CA ILE A 212 -15.47 22.28 -8.53
C ILE A 212 -16.82 22.99 -8.43
N LYS A 213 -17.77 22.62 -9.30
CA LYS A 213 -19.13 23.21 -9.32
C LYS A 213 -20.17 22.35 -8.62
N THR A 214 -19.78 21.13 -8.23
CA THR A 214 -20.66 20.12 -7.63
C THR A 214 -20.04 19.61 -6.35
N LYS A 215 -20.83 18.89 -5.55
CA LYS A 215 -20.32 18.08 -4.44
C LYS A 215 -19.35 17.04 -4.98
N SER A 216 -18.29 16.75 -4.23
CA SER A 216 -17.36 15.70 -4.60
C SER A 216 -18.02 14.31 -4.43
N PRO A 217 -17.87 13.39 -5.39
CA PRO A 217 -18.26 12.00 -5.20
C PRO A 217 -17.28 11.22 -4.29
N PHE A 218 -16.15 11.83 -3.92
CA PHE A 218 -15.09 11.19 -3.14
C PHE A 218 -15.02 11.79 -1.74
N GLU A 219 -15.92 11.36 -0.87
CA GLU A 219 -15.94 11.76 0.53
C GLU A 219 -16.49 10.62 1.39
N GLN A 220 -15.80 10.27 2.48
CA GLN A 220 -16.24 9.29 3.46
C GLN A 220 -15.96 9.79 4.87
N HIS A 221 -16.85 9.45 5.82
CA HIS A 221 -16.79 9.90 7.21
C HIS A 221 -17.32 8.81 8.14
N ILE A 222 -16.69 8.66 9.29
CA ILE A 222 -17.17 7.85 10.40
C ILE A 222 -17.19 8.72 11.64
N LYS A 223 -18.39 8.92 12.20
CA LYS A 223 -18.60 9.71 13.39
C LYS A 223 -18.02 9.01 14.62
N ASN A 224 -17.37 9.77 15.49
CA ASN A 224 -17.00 9.33 16.82
C ASN A 224 -18.25 9.07 17.66
N ASN A 225 -18.47 7.81 18.02
CA ASN A 225 -19.59 7.39 18.85
C ASN A 225 -19.13 6.30 19.83
N LYS A 226 -19.27 6.58 21.13
CA LYS A 226 -18.85 5.69 22.21
C LYS A 226 -19.43 4.27 22.10
N ASP A 227 -20.62 4.14 21.54
CA ASP A 227 -21.32 2.84 21.44
C ASP A 227 -20.84 1.99 20.25
N THR A 228 -20.24 2.60 19.23
CA THR A 228 -19.84 1.93 17.97
C THR A 228 -18.35 2.04 17.65
N ASN A 229 -17.59 2.75 18.48
CA ASN A 229 -16.16 2.96 18.26
C ASN A 229 -15.37 1.64 18.34
N LYS A 230 -14.44 1.47 17.39
CA LYS A 230 -13.52 0.34 17.36
C LYS A 230 -12.36 0.48 18.36
N TYR A 231 -11.93 1.71 18.61
CA TYR A 231 -10.88 2.02 19.57
C TYR A 231 -11.48 2.74 20.78
N GLU A 232 -10.75 2.76 21.90
CA GLU A 232 -11.20 3.43 23.12
C GLU A 232 -11.25 4.96 22.93
N GLY A 233 -12.40 5.47 22.49
CA GLY A 233 -12.62 6.90 22.26
C GLY A 233 -12.25 7.40 20.86
N TRP A 234 -12.02 6.51 19.88
CA TRP A 234 -11.88 6.85 18.46
C TRP A 234 -12.64 5.87 17.56
N PRO A 235 -13.24 6.33 16.46
CA PRO A 235 -13.85 5.47 15.45
C PRO A 235 -12.80 4.65 14.68
N GLU A 236 -13.24 3.67 13.90
CA GLU A 236 -12.33 2.93 13.03
C GLU A 236 -11.76 3.79 11.89
N VAL A 237 -10.70 3.29 11.25
CA VAL A 237 -10.12 3.92 10.08
C VAL A 237 -11.15 3.94 8.94
N VAL A 238 -11.32 5.10 8.31
CA VAL A 238 -12.11 5.22 7.08
C VAL A 238 -11.17 5.19 5.88
N GLU A 239 -11.47 4.34 4.91
CA GLU A 239 -10.71 4.20 3.67
C GLU A 239 -11.57 4.59 2.46
N MET A 240 -10.90 5.13 1.45
CA MET A 240 -11.52 5.47 0.17
C MET A 240 -10.50 5.29 -0.95
N GLU A 241 -10.94 4.69 -2.06
CA GLU A 241 -10.18 4.58 -3.29
C GLU A 241 -11.04 4.97 -4.49
N GLY A 242 -10.42 5.41 -5.56
CA GLY A 242 -11.15 5.80 -6.75
C GLY A 242 -10.28 6.33 -7.88
N CYS A 243 -10.96 6.89 -8.88
CA CYS A 243 -10.38 7.41 -10.10
C CYS A 243 -10.85 8.85 -10.32
N ILE A 244 -9.96 9.82 -10.20
CA ILE A 244 -10.25 11.24 -10.36
C ILE A 244 -10.17 11.60 -11.84
N PRO A 245 -11.20 12.18 -12.47
CA PRO A 245 -11.13 12.63 -13.85
C PRO A 245 -10.03 13.68 -14.05
N GLN A 246 -9.17 13.49 -15.04
CA GLN A 246 -8.13 14.45 -15.41
C GLN A 246 -8.77 15.69 -16.04
N LYS A 247 -8.41 16.88 -15.53
CA LYS A 247 -8.88 18.15 -16.08
C LYS A 247 -8.37 18.30 -17.52
N GLN A 248 -9.30 18.49 -18.45
CA GLN A 248 -9.01 18.86 -19.83
C GLN A 248 -9.10 20.40 -19.97
N ASP A 249 -8.51 20.95 -21.03
CA ASP A 249 -8.63 22.37 -21.39
C ASP A 249 -10.07 22.76 -21.79
#